data_AF-X1FDY1-F1
#
_entry.id   AF-X1FDY1-F1
#
_cell.length_a   1.000
_cell.length_b   1.000
_cell.length_c   1.000
_cell.angle_alpha   90.00
_cell.angle_beta   90.00
_cell.angle_gamma   90.00
#
_symmetry.space_group_name_H-M   'P 1'
#
loop_
_entity.id
_entity.type
_entity.pdbx_description
1 polymer ?
#
loop_
_entity_poly.entity_id
_entity_poly.type
_entity_poly.pdbx_seq_one_letter_code
_entity_poly.pdbx_strand_id
1 'polypeptide(L)' 'MKEPENFDSREAYDERIAEEVKKREIDLICLAGYMKILTTGLCRKFKNKIINIHPALLPSFPGLH' A
#
# COMPACT_ATOMS: atom_id res chain seq x y z
N MET A 1 -7.72 3.71 12.17
CA MET A 1 -7.11 2.38 11.88
C MET A 1 -6.15 2.08 13.01
N LYS A 2 -5.92 0.81 13.38
CA LYS A 2 -4.83 0.51 14.33
C LYS A 2 -3.49 0.84 13.68
N GLU A 3 -2.53 1.31 14.47
CA GLU A 3 -1.16 1.52 13.98
C GLU A 3 -0.54 0.18 13.55
N PRO A 4 0.34 0.14 12.53
CA PRO A 4 0.80 -1.12 11.95
C PRO A 4 1.64 -1.97 12.90
N GLU A 5 2.23 -1.34 13.92
CA GLU A 5 3.01 -1.99 14.98
C GLU A 5 2.12 -2.84 15.91
N ASN A 6 0.80 -2.71 15.82
CA ASN A 6 -0.17 -3.53 16.56
C ASN A 6 -0.61 -4.80 15.82
N PHE A 7 0.08 -5.18 14.75
CA PHE A 7 -0.21 -6.38 13.96
C PHE A 7 0.96 -7.35 14.03
N ASP A 8 0.65 -8.65 14.06
CA ASP A 8 1.64 -9.71 14.20
C ASP A 8 2.58 -9.81 12.98
N SER A 9 2.18 -9.27 11.83
CA SER A 9 2.98 -9.23 10.62
C SER A 9 2.54 -8.13 9.65
N ARG A 10 3.39 -7.85 8.65
CA ARG A 10 3.05 -6.96 7.53
C ARG A 10 1.86 -7.49 6.75
N GLU A 11 1.77 -8.80 6.58
CA GLU A 11 0.68 -9.49 5.90
C GLU A 11 -0.64 -9.31 6.66
N ALA A 12 -0.62 -9.41 7.99
CA ALA A 12 -1.81 -9.19 8.83
C ALA A 12 -2.30 -7.74 8.73
N TYR A 13 -1.37 -6.77 8.70
CA TYR A 13 -1.70 -5.37 8.50
C TYR A 13 -2.29 -5.10 7.10
N ASP A 14 -1.66 -5.62 6.05
CA ASP A 14 -2.13 -5.48 4.68
C ASP A 14 -3.50 -6.15 4.45
N GLU A 15 -3.78 -7.29 5.08
CA GLU A 15 -5.10 -7.91 5.01
C GLU A 15 -6.17 -7.00 5.66
N ARG A 16 -5.84 -6.35 6.78
CA ARG A 16 -6.73 -5.37 7.40
C ARG A 16 -6.99 -4.16 6.49
N ILE A 17 -5.98 -3.69 5.76
CA ILE A 17 -6.17 -2.66 4.73
C ILE A 17 -7.12 -3.18 3.65
N ALA A 18 -6.89 -4.40 3.16
CA ALA A 18 -7.70 -4.99 2.11
C ALA A 18 -9.18 -5.15 2.51
N GLU A 19 -9.46 -5.51 3.76
CA GLU A 19 -10.81 -5.54 4.32
C GLU A 19 -11.47 -4.17 4.30
N GLU A 20 -10.77 -3.10 4.71
CA GLU A 20 -11.33 -1.74 4.69
C GLU A 20 -11.58 -1.25 3.26
N VAL A 21 -10.67 -1.53 2.33
CA VAL A 21 -10.81 -1.20 0.90
C VAL A 21 -12.06 -1.87 0.32
N LYS A 22 -12.26 -3.16 0.62
CA LYS A 22 -13.46 -3.90 0.17
C LYS A 22 -14.74 -3.40 0.83
N LYS A 23 -14.72 -3.22 2.16
CA LYS A 23 -15.89 -2.78 2.95
C LYS A 23 -16.44 -1.43 2.48
N ARG A 24 -15.56 -0.56 1.98
CA ARG A 24 -15.88 0.79 1.50
C ARG A 24 -16.04 0.87 -0.01
N GLU A 25 -15.98 -0.27 -0.71
CA GLU A 25 -16.11 -0.36 -2.17
C GLU A 25 -15.15 0.58 -2.91
N ILE A 26 -13.90 0.65 -2.45
CA ILE A 26 -12.89 1.55 -3.04
C ILE A 26 -12.37 0.97 -4.36
N ASP A 27 -12.43 1.78 -5.42
CA ASP A 27 -11.98 1.39 -6.75
C ASP A 27 -10.48 1.61 -7.01
N LEU A 28 -9.88 2.61 -6.36
CA LEU A 28 -8.48 3.03 -6.59
C LEU A 28 -7.77 3.36 -5.27
N ILE A 29 -6.57 2.83 -5.11
CA ILE A 29 -5.66 3.12 -3.98
C ILE A 29 -4.59 4.09 -4.47
N CYS A 30 -4.46 5.24 -3.80
CA CYS A 30 -3.44 6.24 -4.08
C CYS A 30 -2.41 6.28 -2.95
N LEU A 31 -1.16 5.95 -3.25
CA LEU A 31 -0.04 6.06 -2.31
C LEU A 31 0.50 7.49 -2.36
N ALA A 32 0.18 8.27 -1.33
CA ALA A 32 0.59 9.67 -1.17
C ALA A 32 1.49 9.81 0.06
N GLY A 33 2.81 9.64 -0.15
CA GLY A 33 3.78 9.64 0.95
C GLY A 33 3.69 8.39 1.84
N TYR A 34 3.21 7.26 1.30
CA TYR A 34 3.17 6.00 2.04
C TYR A 34 4.56 5.36 2.09
N MET A 35 5.16 5.30 3.28
CA MET A 35 6.57 4.91 3.47
C MET A 35 6.78 3.42 3.77
N LYS A 36 5.72 2.60 3.72
CA LYS A 36 5.82 1.15 3.97
C LYS A 36 5.78 0.40 2.63
N ILE A 37 6.55 -0.68 2.53
CA ILE A 37 6.52 -1.55 1.35
C ILE A 37 5.25 -2.40 1.41
N LEU A 38 4.40 -2.31 0.38
CA LEU A 38 3.24 -3.18 0.23
C LEU A 38 3.67 -4.64 0.07
N THR A 39 2.94 -5.57 0.68
CA THR A 39 3.19 -6.99 0.47
C THR A 39 2.79 -7.41 -0.95
N THR A 40 3.41 -8.48 -1.44
CA THR A 40 3.02 -9.10 -2.71
C THR A 40 1.54 -9.52 -2.73
N GLY A 41 1.00 -9.95 -1.58
CA GLY A 41 -0.41 -10.32 -1.45
C GLY A 41 -1.35 -9.15 -1.72
N LEU A 42 -1.07 -8.00 -1.12
CA LEU A 42 -1.86 -6.78 -1.32
C LEU A 42 -1.80 -6.29 -2.78
N CYS A 43 -0.59 -6.21 -3.34
CA CYS A 43 -0.38 -5.81 -4.74
C CYS A 43 -1.13 -6.72 -5.72
N ARG A 44 -1.17 -8.04 -5.46
CA ARG A 44 -1.93 -8.99 -6.31
C ARG A 44 -3.44 -8.81 -6.16
N LYS A 45 -3.94 -8.64 -4.92
CA LYS A 45 -5.37 -8.49 -4.64
C LYS A 45 -5.95 -7.23 -5.30
N PHE A 46 -5.15 -6.17 -5.39
CA PHE A 46 -5.53 -4.89 -6.01
C PHE A 46 -4.71 -4.59 -7.28
N LYS A 47 -4.42 -5.62 -8.07
CA LYS A 47 -3.69 -5.47 -9.34
C LYS A 47 -4.37 -4.40 -10.22
N ASN A 48 -3.55 -3.50 -10.78
CA ASN A 48 -3.98 -2.37 -11.61
C ASN A 48 -4.90 -1.34 -10.91
N LYS A 49 -5.01 -1.40 -9.57
CA LYS A 49 -5.82 -0.49 -8.76
C LYS A 49 -4.98 0.29 -7.74
N ILE A 50 -3.66 0.33 -7.90
CA ILE A 50 -2.74 1.05 -7.01
C ILE A 50 -1.90 2.00 -7.86
N ILE A 51 -1.86 3.27 -7.47
CA ILE A 51 -0.98 4.28 -8.05
C ILE A 51 -0.09 4.88 -6.95
N ASN A 52 1.13 5.28 -7.32
CA ASN A 52 2.08 5.92 -6.41
C ASN A 52 2.63 7.20 -7.04
N ILE A 53 2.79 8.23 -6.21
CA ILE A 53 3.58 9.41 -6.58
C ILE A 53 4.99 9.27 -5.99
N HIS A 54 6.00 9.44 -6.83
CA HIS A 54 7.41 9.44 -6.42
C HIS A 54 8.03 10.81 -6.74
N PRO A 55 8.73 11.48 -5.82
CA PRO A 55 9.28 12.81 -6.02
C PRO A 55 10.60 12.79 -6.83
N ALA A 56 10.68 11.99 -7.88
CA ALA A 56 11.80 11.95 -8.81
C ALA A 56 11.36 11.43 -10.20
N LEU A 57 12.19 11.67 -11.20
CA LEU A 57 11.99 11.15 -12.56
C LEU A 57 12.47 9.69 -12.62
N LEU A 58 11.56 8.74 -12.46
CA LEU A 58 11.88 7.32 -12.65
C LEU A 58 12.42 7.07 -14.08
N PRO A 59 13.42 6.18 -14.26
CA PRO A 59 14.02 5.30 -13.24
C PRO A 59 15.13 5.95 -12.39
N SER A 60 15.43 7.23 -12.57
CA SER A 60 16.44 7.93 -11.76
C SER A 60 15.98 8.12 -10.31
N PHE A 61 16.91 7.95 -9.37
CA PHE A 61 16.71 8.12 -7.92
C PHE A 61 15.56 7.28 -7.32
N PRO A 62 15.64 5.93 -7.40
CA PRO A 62 14.68 5.07 -6.73
C PRO A 62 14.90 5.07 -5.20
N GLY A 63 13.82 4.97 -4.43
CA GLY A 63 13.89 4.81 -2.97
C GLY A 63 13.98 6.12 -2.18
N LEU A 64 14.55 6.03 -0.98
CA LEU A 64 14.80 7.16 -0.09
C LEU A 64 16.20 7.72 -0.32
N HIS A 65 16.42 8.99 0.06
CA HIS A 65 17.73 9.65 0.03
C HIS A 65 18.82 8.85 0.74
#